data_AF-A0A963T5C5-F1
#
_entry.id   AF-A0A963T5C5-F1
#
_cell.length_a   1.000
_cell.length_b   1.000
_cell.length_c   1.000
_cell.angle_alpha   90.00
_cell.angle_beta   90.00
_cell.angle_gamma   90.00
#
_symmetry.space_group_name_H-M   'P 1'
#
loop_
_entity.id
_entity.type
_entity.pdbx_description
1 polymer ?
#
loop_
_entity_poly.entity_id
_entity_poly.type
_entity_poly.pdbx_seq_one_letter_code
_entity_poly.pdbx_strand_id
1 'polypeptide(L)'
;MGSINAPKLDRIGPDWIMLTQLFAWWDSTTYSTELTLLRRGARLVGRDEQGNRYYEERDPSGPDGYKRRWVKYHGVAEASRVTPDWHGWLHHTFDEPPTVAPLKRRAFEQDHLPNMTGTPLAYHPPGSLAQSGGPAAQRDYEAWSPES
;
A
#
# COMPACT_ATOMS: atom_id res chain seq x y z
N MET A 1 44.28 24.10 -25.73
CA MET A 1 42.80 24.18 -25.82
C MET A 1 42.23 22.78 -25.69
N GLY A 2 41.30 22.39 -24.83
CA GLY A 2 40.52 23.03 -23.78
C GLY A 2 39.69 21.89 -23.18
N SER A 3 39.94 21.52 -21.93
CA SER A 3 39.20 20.46 -21.23
C SER A 3 37.93 21.05 -20.64
N ILE A 4 36.77 20.63 -21.14
CA ILE A 4 35.47 21.09 -20.68
C ILE A 4 35.15 20.31 -19.39
N ASN A 5 35.26 20.98 -18.24
CA ASN A 5 34.79 20.44 -16.97
C ASN A 5 33.25 20.42 -16.96
N ALA A 6 32.67 19.23 -16.78
CA ALA A 6 31.25 19.09 -16.47
C ALA A 6 30.97 19.65 -15.06
N PRO A 7 29.96 20.51 -14.86
CA PRO A 7 29.61 20.99 -13.53
C PRO A 7 28.96 19.88 -12.69
N LYS A 8 29.49 19.68 -11.47
CA LYS A 8 28.91 18.84 -10.42
C LYS A 8 27.52 19.36 -10.03
N LEU A 9 26.50 18.50 -10.15
CA LEU A 9 25.16 18.72 -9.62
C LEU A 9 25.14 18.41 -8.11
N ASP A 10 25.67 19.33 -7.30
CA ASP A 10 25.53 19.29 -5.85
C ASP A 10 24.75 20.53 -5.37
N ARG A 11 23.42 20.35 -5.20
CA ARG A 11 22.52 21.02 -4.24
C ARG A 11 21.09 21.12 -4.80
N ILE A 12 20.30 20.08 -4.56
CA ILE A 12 18.85 20.17 -4.66
C ILE A 12 18.34 20.74 -3.32
N GLY A 13 17.99 22.02 -3.31
CA GLY A 13 17.39 22.68 -2.14
C GLY A 13 15.91 22.30 -1.93
N PRO A 14 15.30 22.66 -0.78
CA PRO A 14 13.90 22.35 -0.44
C PRO A 14 12.88 22.93 -1.45
N ASP A 15 13.28 23.93 -2.23
CA ASP A 15 12.43 24.61 -3.22
C ASP A 15 12.11 23.73 -4.43
N TRP A 16 13.04 22.85 -4.82
CA TRP A 16 12.82 21.88 -5.90
C TRP A 16 11.77 20.85 -5.50
N ILE A 17 11.78 20.41 -4.23
CA ILE A 17 10.81 19.46 -3.68
C ILE A 17 9.38 20.04 -3.70
N MET A 18 9.23 21.35 -3.49
CA MET A 18 7.92 22.03 -3.54
C MET A 18 7.38 22.18 -4.97
N LEU A 19 8.24 22.46 -5.96
CA LEU A 19 7.84 22.58 -7.36
C LEU A 19 7.47 21.23 -7.98
N THR A 20 8.14 20.14 -7.59
CA THR A 20 7.77 18.78 -8.01
C THR A 20 6.38 18.37 -7.48
N GLN A 21 5.99 18.81 -6.28
CA GLN A 21 4.64 18.55 -5.75
C GLN A 21 3.51 19.24 -6.55
N LEU A 22 3.81 20.35 -7.24
CA LEU A 22 2.85 21.09 -8.06
C LEU A 22 2.76 20.57 -9.50
N PHE A 23 3.87 20.12 -10.10
CA PHE A 23 3.93 19.73 -11.52
C PHE A 23 4.18 18.24 -11.78
N ALA A 24 4.53 17.45 -10.76
CA ALA A 24 4.53 15.98 -10.79
C ALA A 24 3.44 15.44 -9.83
N TRP A 25 2.22 15.96 -9.98
CA TRP A 25 1.05 15.56 -9.19
C TRP A 25 0.64 14.09 -9.38
N TRP A 26 1.24 13.40 -10.36
CA TRP A 26 1.07 11.97 -10.60
C TRP A 26 2.02 11.09 -9.76
N ASP A 27 3.08 11.64 -9.15
CA ASP A 27 4.18 10.84 -8.57
C ASP A 27 4.36 11.00 -7.05
N SER A 28 3.55 11.84 -6.38
CA SER A 28 3.67 11.98 -4.93
C SER A 28 2.37 12.38 -4.24
N THR A 29 2.24 11.95 -2.97
CA THR A 29 1.05 12.09 -2.13
C THR A 29 0.40 13.47 -2.25
N THR A 30 -0.87 13.46 -2.64
CA THR A 30 -1.70 14.61 -2.96
C THR A 30 -1.56 15.70 -1.91
N TYR A 31 -1.02 16.87 -2.28
CA TYR A 31 -0.95 18.07 -1.43
C TYR A 31 -2.32 18.43 -0.82
N SER A 32 -3.40 18.08 -1.53
CA SER A 32 -4.78 18.21 -1.02
C SER A 32 -5.06 17.36 0.22
N THR A 33 -4.42 16.19 0.36
CA THR A 33 -4.54 15.34 1.54
C THR A 33 -3.89 16.00 2.75
N GLU A 34 -2.69 16.55 2.62
CA GLU A 34 -2.02 17.28 3.71
C GLU A 34 -2.82 18.51 4.14
N LEU A 35 -3.31 19.29 3.18
CA LEU A 35 -4.17 20.43 3.48
C LEU A 35 -5.47 20.01 4.18
N THR A 36 -6.07 18.89 3.76
CA THR A 36 -7.27 18.34 4.40
C THR A 36 -6.99 17.90 5.83
N LEU A 37 -5.90 17.16 6.06
CA LEU A 37 -5.50 16.71 7.38
C LEU A 37 -5.25 17.89 8.33
N LEU A 38 -4.56 18.94 7.85
CA LEU A 38 -4.32 20.15 8.62
C LEU A 38 -5.63 20.89 8.94
N ARG A 39 -6.49 21.11 7.94
CA ARG A 39 -7.79 21.80 8.12
C ARG A 39 -8.71 21.09 9.09
N ARG A 40 -8.64 19.76 9.14
CA ARG A 40 -9.44 18.92 10.02
C ARG A 40 -8.80 18.66 11.39
N GLY A 41 -7.58 19.18 11.62
CA GLY A 41 -6.85 18.95 12.87
C GLY A 41 -6.55 17.47 13.11
N ALA A 42 -6.27 16.72 12.05
CA ALA A 42 -6.01 15.29 12.14
C ALA A 42 -4.71 15.00 12.89
N ARG A 43 -4.77 14.10 13.87
CA ARG A 43 -3.61 13.68 14.68
C ARG A 43 -3.04 12.39 14.12
N LEU A 44 -1.71 12.30 14.06
CA LEU A 44 -1.01 11.05 13.75
C LEU A 44 -1.22 10.04 14.88
N VAL A 45 -1.77 8.87 14.53
CA VAL A 45 -2.07 7.78 15.46
C VAL A 45 -0.95 6.74 15.47
N GLY A 46 -0.39 6.43 14.30
CA GLY A 46 0.70 5.46 14.19
C GLY A 46 1.18 5.21 12.76
N ARG A 47 2.04 4.21 12.62
CA ARG A 47 2.59 3.73 11.35
C ARG A 47 2.55 2.21 11.31
N ASP A 48 2.40 1.64 10.12
CA ASP A 48 2.56 0.20 9.90
C ASP A 48 3.99 -0.16 9.48
N GLU A 49 4.22 -1.46 9.27
CA GLU A 49 5.49 -2.04 8.84
C GLU A 49 5.89 -1.62 7.42
N GLN A 50 4.92 -1.24 6.58
CA GLN A 50 5.14 -0.78 5.21
C GLN A 50 5.42 0.74 5.15
N GLY A 51 5.34 1.43 6.29
CA GLY A 51 5.58 2.88 6.42
C GLY A 51 4.35 3.75 6.15
N ASN A 52 3.16 3.16 5.95
CA ASN A 52 1.91 3.89 5.84
C ASN A 52 1.62 4.60 7.17
N ARG A 53 1.11 5.83 7.11
CA ARG A 53 0.83 6.68 8.27
C ARG A 53 -0.67 6.81 8.47
N TYR A 54 -1.13 6.63 9.71
CA TYR A 54 -2.55 6.63 10.03
C TYR A 54 -2.91 7.84 10.89
N TYR A 55 -4.03 8.49 10.56
CA TYR A 55 -4.48 9.72 11.17
C TYR A 55 -5.93 9.63 11.61
N GLU A 56 -6.27 10.26 12.74
CA GLU A 56 -7.64 10.40 13.23
C GLU A 56 -7.98 11.88 13.44
N GLU A 57 -9.18 12.28 13.04
CA GLU A 57 -9.72 13.61 13.27
C GLU A 57 -9.89 13.92 14.77
N ARG A 58 -9.67 15.18 15.18
CA ARG A 58 -9.86 15.56 16.59
C ARG A 58 -11.32 15.47 17.00
N ASP A 59 -12.18 16.08 16.19
CA ASP A 59 -13.61 16.25 16.45
C ASP A 59 -14.41 15.40 15.44
N PRO A 60 -15.56 14.81 15.85
CA PRO A 60 -16.37 14.01 14.95
C PRO A 60 -16.94 14.87 13.82
N SER A 61 -16.57 14.57 12.57
CA SER A 61 -17.07 15.26 11.37
C SER A 61 -17.52 14.30 10.25
N GLY A 62 -17.61 13.01 10.58
CA GLY A 62 -18.18 12.00 9.71
C GLY A 62 -19.71 12.15 9.56
N PRO A 63 -20.30 11.60 8.48
CA PRO A 63 -21.75 11.63 8.26
C PRO A 63 -22.55 11.02 9.42
N ASP A 64 -21.98 10.00 10.08
CA ASP A 64 -22.62 9.23 11.12
C ASP A 64 -22.19 9.66 12.54
N GLY A 65 -21.55 10.83 12.68
CA GLY A 65 -21.06 11.33 13.96
C GLY A 65 -19.76 10.68 14.45
N TYR A 66 -19.13 9.83 13.65
CA TYR A 66 -17.79 9.30 13.95
C TYR A 66 -16.67 10.27 13.54
N LYS A 67 -15.53 10.14 14.20
CA LYS A 67 -14.27 10.78 13.78
C LYS A 67 -13.80 10.15 12.48
N ARG A 68 -13.42 10.97 11.50
CA ARG A 68 -12.84 10.41 10.26
C ARG A 68 -11.44 9.86 10.53
N ARG A 69 -11.15 8.72 9.93
CA ARG A 69 -9.83 8.07 9.95
C ARG A 69 -9.26 8.08 8.54
N TRP A 70 -7.95 8.32 8.41
CA TRP A 70 -7.27 8.34 7.13
C TRP A 70 -5.97 7.54 7.17
N VAL A 71 -5.59 7.06 6.00
CA VAL A 71 -4.28 6.49 5.73
C VAL A 71 -3.56 7.34 4.69
N LYS A 72 -2.31 7.66 4.97
CA LYS A 72 -1.35 8.22 4.02
C LYS A 72 -0.37 7.12 3.65
N TYR A 73 -0.49 6.62 2.42
CA TYR A 73 0.36 5.55 1.91
C TYR A 73 1.82 5.99 1.77
N HIS A 74 2.72 5.02 1.99
CA HIS A 74 4.13 5.15 1.64
C HIS A 74 4.37 4.54 0.25
N GLY A 75 4.60 5.41 -0.73
CA GLY A 75 4.73 5.04 -2.15
C GLY A 75 3.39 5.07 -2.88
N VAL A 76 3.12 4.05 -3.71
CA VAL A 76 1.90 3.94 -4.52
C VAL A 76 0.67 3.83 -3.62
N ALA A 77 -0.34 4.65 -3.89
CA ALA A 77 -1.61 4.62 -3.18
C ALA A 77 -2.46 3.43 -3.66
N GLU A 78 -2.49 2.36 -2.87
CA GLU A 78 -3.22 1.13 -3.19
C GLU A 78 -3.88 0.60 -1.91
N ALA A 79 -5.20 0.39 -1.96
CA ALA A 79 -6.02 0.19 -0.77
C ALA A 79 -5.68 -1.10 0.00
N SER A 80 -5.30 -2.16 -0.71
CA SER A 80 -4.96 -3.44 -0.08
C SER A 80 -3.56 -3.46 0.54
N ARG A 81 -2.78 -2.37 0.46
CA ARG A 81 -1.53 -2.21 1.23
C ARG A 81 -1.77 -2.02 2.72
N VAL A 82 -2.97 -1.66 3.15
CA VAL A 82 -3.29 -1.53 4.58
C VAL A 82 -3.25 -2.91 5.25
N THR A 83 -2.46 -3.08 6.30
CA THR A 83 -2.40 -4.35 7.03
C THR A 83 -3.73 -4.66 7.74
N PRO A 84 -4.04 -5.94 8.06
CA PRO A 84 -5.32 -6.33 8.64
C PRO A 84 -5.70 -5.57 9.92
N ASP A 85 -4.72 -5.37 10.80
CA ASP A 85 -4.90 -4.66 12.08
C ASP A 85 -5.35 -3.21 11.85
N TRP A 86 -4.64 -2.51 10.95
CA TRP A 86 -4.96 -1.14 10.61
C TRP A 86 -6.23 -1.02 9.78
N HIS A 87 -6.57 -2.04 8.98
CA HIS A 87 -7.81 -2.09 8.21
C HIS A 87 -9.02 -2.14 9.15
N GLY A 88 -9.00 -2.99 10.17
CA GLY A 88 -10.07 -3.07 11.18
C GLY A 88 -10.29 -1.73 11.90
N TRP A 89 -9.21 -1.07 12.31
CA TRP A 89 -9.30 0.26 12.91
C TRP A 89 -9.78 1.33 11.92
N LEU A 90 -9.24 1.38 10.70
CA LEU A 90 -9.64 2.38 9.69
C LEU A 90 -11.13 2.30 9.35
N HIS A 91 -11.70 1.09 9.36
CA HIS A 91 -13.11 0.81 9.08
C HIS A 91 -14.00 0.77 10.32
N HIS A 92 -13.55 1.31 11.47
CA HIS A 92 -14.34 1.35 12.71
C HIS A 92 -14.80 -0.03 13.22
N THR A 93 -14.13 -1.11 12.85
CA THR A 93 -14.36 -2.44 13.43
C THR A 93 -13.81 -2.51 14.86
N PHE A 94 -12.72 -1.79 15.12
CA PHE A 94 -12.12 -1.64 16.45
C PHE A 94 -12.02 -0.16 16.82
N ASP A 95 -12.32 0.15 18.07
CA ASP A 95 -12.20 1.51 18.61
C ASP A 95 -10.73 1.91 18.77
N GLU A 96 -9.93 1.01 19.32
CA GLU A 96 -8.52 1.22 19.63
C GLU A 96 -7.62 0.90 18.41
N PRO A 97 -6.58 1.72 18.16
CA PRO A 97 -5.62 1.44 17.10
C PRO A 97 -4.69 0.29 17.47
N PRO A 98 -4.05 -0.35 16.47
CA PRO A 98 -3.06 -1.42 16.69
C PRO A 98 -1.85 -1.00 17.54
N THR A 99 -1.59 0.31 17.65
CA THR A 99 -0.54 0.86 18.52
C THR A 99 -0.87 0.78 20.00
N VAL A 100 -2.14 0.67 20.37
CA VAL A 100 -2.63 0.54 21.75
C VAL A 100 -2.99 -0.92 22.04
N ALA A 101 -3.76 -1.53 21.14
CA ALA A 101 -4.21 -2.92 21.24
C ALA A 101 -3.84 -3.69 19.97
N PRO A 102 -2.59 -4.20 19.86
CA PRO A 102 -2.17 -4.99 18.71
C PRO A 102 -2.93 -6.32 18.66
N LEU A 103 -3.29 -6.77 17.46
CA LEU A 103 -3.91 -8.08 17.29
C LEU A 103 -2.89 -9.18 17.57
N LYS A 104 -3.34 -10.23 18.25
CA LYS A 104 -2.47 -11.37 18.59
C LYS A 104 -2.30 -12.25 17.36
N ARG A 105 -1.12 -12.18 16.75
CA ARG A 105 -0.75 -13.03 15.61
C ARG A 105 -0.74 -14.52 15.98
N ARG A 106 -1.26 -15.36 15.09
CA ARG A 106 -1.28 -16.83 15.27
C ARG A 106 -0.16 -17.47 14.45
N ALA A 107 0.28 -18.67 14.86
CA ALA A 107 1.43 -19.34 14.23
C ALA A 107 1.20 -19.72 12.75
N PHE A 108 -0.06 -19.86 12.31
CA PHE A 108 -0.42 -20.17 10.93
C PHE A 108 -0.61 -18.94 10.06
N GLU A 109 -0.48 -17.73 10.63
CA GLU A 109 -0.80 -16.48 9.96
C GLU A 109 0.38 -16.00 9.11
N GLN A 110 0.11 -15.76 7.83
CA GLN A 110 1.11 -15.29 6.87
C GLN A 110 1.30 -13.78 7.01
N ASP A 111 2.46 -13.29 6.53
CA ASP A 111 2.69 -11.86 6.42
C ASP A 111 1.73 -11.24 5.42
N HIS A 112 1.33 -10.00 5.69
CA HIS A 112 0.42 -9.28 4.81
C HIS A 112 1.07 -8.99 3.47
N LEU A 113 0.40 -9.38 2.39
CA LEU A 113 0.77 -9.05 1.02
C LEU A 113 -0.36 -8.23 0.37
N PRO A 114 -0.03 -7.12 -0.31
CA PRO A 114 -1.01 -6.39 -1.08
C PRO A 114 -1.50 -7.23 -2.27
N ASN A 115 -2.62 -6.82 -2.84
CA ASN A 115 -3.22 -7.45 -4.00
C ASN A 115 -2.28 -7.38 -5.21
N MET A 116 -1.83 -8.55 -5.68
CA MET A 116 -0.92 -8.69 -6.81
C MET A 116 -1.62 -8.82 -8.17
N THR A 117 -2.94 -8.64 -8.22
CA THR A 117 -3.71 -8.75 -9.47
C THR A 117 -3.16 -7.80 -10.54
N GLY A 118 -3.02 -8.28 -11.78
CA GLY A 118 -2.47 -7.49 -12.88
C GLY A 118 -0.95 -7.28 -12.85
N THR A 119 -0.25 -7.87 -11.87
CA THR A 119 1.22 -7.89 -11.80
C THR A 119 1.77 -9.25 -12.24
N PRO A 120 3.08 -9.37 -12.54
CA PRO A 120 3.72 -10.67 -12.80
C PRO A 120 3.67 -11.65 -11.61
N LEU A 121 3.37 -11.18 -10.40
CA LEU A 121 3.25 -11.99 -9.18
C LEU A 121 1.80 -12.41 -8.89
N ALA A 122 0.87 -12.19 -9.83
CA ALA A 122 -0.52 -12.60 -9.66
C ALA A 122 -0.64 -14.11 -9.44
N TYR A 123 -1.56 -14.52 -8.57
CA TYR A 123 -1.87 -15.93 -8.38
C TYR A 123 -2.61 -16.48 -9.61
N HIS A 124 -2.14 -17.62 -10.11
CA HIS A 124 -2.79 -18.38 -11.15
C HIS A 124 -3.08 -19.81 -10.64
N PRO A 125 -4.31 -20.31 -10.81
CA PRO A 125 -4.65 -21.66 -10.39
C PRO A 125 -3.94 -22.71 -11.26
N PRO A 126 -3.71 -23.93 -10.72
CA PRO A 126 -3.15 -25.03 -11.48
C PRO A 126 -3.90 -25.28 -12.79
N GLY A 127 -3.17 -25.50 -13.88
CA GLY A 127 -3.73 -25.65 -15.23
C GLY A 127 -4.18 -24.36 -15.92
N SER A 128 -3.99 -23.18 -15.30
CA SER A 128 -4.16 -21.90 -15.99
C SER A 128 -3.15 -21.75 -17.13
N LEU A 129 -3.61 -21.30 -18.31
CA LEU A 129 -2.73 -21.00 -19.45
C LEU A 129 -1.71 -19.89 -19.15
N ALA A 130 -2.02 -19.02 -18.20
CA ALA A 130 -1.13 -17.94 -17.76
C ALA A 130 -0.01 -18.44 -16.83
N GLN A 131 -0.12 -19.66 -16.29
CA GLN A 131 0.89 -20.24 -15.42
C GLN A 131 1.91 -21.04 -16.24
N SER A 132 3.02 -20.41 -16.61
CA SER A 132 4.12 -21.11 -17.29
C SER A 132 4.82 -22.08 -16.34
N GLY A 133 4.81 -23.38 -16.65
CA GLY A 133 5.58 -24.39 -15.90
C GLY A 133 4.97 -24.84 -14.56
N GLY A 134 3.71 -24.48 -14.27
CA GLY A 134 2.96 -25.00 -13.13
C GLY A 134 2.47 -26.43 -13.34
N PRO A 135 2.08 -27.14 -12.26
CA PRO A 135 1.47 -28.46 -12.39
C PRO A 135 0.24 -28.39 -13.29
N ALA A 136 0.14 -29.34 -14.21
CA ALA A 136 -1.07 -29.49 -15.03
C ALA A 136 -2.28 -29.68 -14.12
N ALA A 137 -3.47 -29.25 -14.58
CA ALA A 137 -4.71 -29.59 -13.92
C ALA A 137 -4.76 -31.11 -13.68
N GLN A 138 -5.16 -31.50 -12.47
CA GLN A 138 -5.28 -32.92 -12.12
C GLN A 138 -6.23 -33.57 -13.14
N ARG A 139 -5.75 -34.63 -13.79
CA ARG A 139 -6.55 -35.42 -14.72
C ARG A 139 -7.19 -36.56 -13.94
N ASP A 140 -8.50 -36.71 -14.07
CA ASP A 140 -9.25 -37.81 -13.44
C ASP A 140 -9.07 -39.15 -14.17
N TYR A 141 -8.34 -39.15 -15.29
CA TYR A 141 -8.14 -40.30 -16.15
C TYR A 141 -6.72 -40.34 -16.72
N GLU A 142 -6.15 -41.54 -16.76
CA GLU A 142 -4.90 -41.85 -17.45
C GLU A 142 -5.21 -42.41 -18.84
N ALA A 143 -4.75 -41.72 -19.89
CA ALA A 143 -4.94 -42.17 -21.26
C ALA A 143 -4.04 -43.37 -21.57
N TRP A 144 -4.62 -44.43 -22.13
CA TRP A 144 -3.88 -45.58 -22.61
C TRP A 144 -2.89 -45.18 -23.71
N SER A 145 -1.62 -45.60 -23.58
CA SER A 145 -0.55 -45.36 -24.55
C SER A 145 -0.01 -46.69 -25.08
N PRO A 146 -0.18 -47.01 -26.39
CA PRO A 146 0.32 -48.26 -26.96
C PRO A 146 1.85 -48.28 -26.99
N GLU A 147 2.41 -49.46 -26.75
CA GLU A 147 3.82 -49.76 -27.02
C GLU A 147 4.05 -49.94 -28.53
N SER A 148 5.04 -49.23 -29.08
CA SER A 148 5.42 -49.22 -30.50
C SER A 148 6.46 -50.28 -30.83
#